data_AF-A0A6N4SYI9-F1
#
_entry.id   AF-A0A6N4SYI9-F1
#
_cell.length_a   1.000
_cell.length_b   1.000
_cell.length_c   1.000
_cell.angle_alpha   90.00
_cell.angle_beta   90.00
_cell.angle_gamma   90.00
#
_symmetry.space_group_name_H-M   'P 1'
#
loop_
_entity.id
_entity.type
_entity.pdbx_description
1 polymer ?
#
loop_
_entity_poly.entity_id
_entity_poly.type
_entity_poly.pdbx_seq_one_letter_code
_entity_poly.pdbx_strand_id
1 'polypeptide(L)'
;MSLIQIAYQSPVNGWLALTLTLDGKTIEIDASDVPNNPVEKLAAAIQSAASGLDASVWWNLEPAGYFMYFERVLAEVRLRIEYAGDGKRSHAKEVAIIQGSNAQILKPFWRFLREFQSHSYVEPHWPDVDYGRIQQIKFLLEGN
;
A
#
# COMPACT_ATOMS: atom_id res chain seq x y z
N MET A 1 0.50 -19.55 -1.06
CA MET A 1 -0.71 -18.82 -0.63
C MET A 1 -0.31 -17.39 -0.30
N SER A 2 -1.16 -16.40 -0.56
CA SER A 2 -0.86 -15.01 -0.22
C SER A 2 -1.02 -14.77 1.28
N LEU A 3 -0.17 -13.94 1.88
CA LEU A 3 -0.26 -13.54 3.29
C LEU A 3 -1.13 -12.29 3.50
N ILE A 4 -1.56 -11.65 2.40
CA ILE A 4 -2.25 -10.36 2.41
C ILE A 4 -3.50 -10.46 1.55
N GLN A 5 -4.63 -10.04 2.10
CA GLN A 5 -5.83 -9.74 1.35
C GLN A 5 -6.12 -8.24 1.49
N ILE A 6 -6.52 -7.61 0.39
CA ILE A 6 -6.88 -6.20 0.34
C ILE A 6 -8.27 -6.13 -0.27
N ALA A 7 -9.21 -5.56 0.47
CA ALA A 7 -10.52 -5.15 -0.04
C ALA A 7 -10.65 -3.64 0.11
N TYR A 8 -11.47 -3.01 -0.73
CA TYR A 8 -11.71 -1.58 -0.64
C TYR A 8 -13.13 -1.25 -1.12
N GLN A 9 -13.63 -0.11 -0.68
CA GLN A 9 -14.85 0.50 -1.22
C GLN A 9 -14.48 1.56 -2.25
N SER A 10 -15.38 1.83 -3.20
CA SER A 10 -15.14 2.91 -4.16
C SER A 10 -14.89 4.23 -3.42
N PRO A 11 -13.88 5.01 -3.82
CA PRO A 11 -13.57 6.26 -3.16
C PRO A 11 -14.70 7.28 -3.34
N VAL A 12 -14.91 8.12 -2.33
CA VAL A 12 -15.94 9.16 -2.32
C VAL A 12 -15.35 10.43 -1.72
N ASN A 13 -15.33 11.51 -2.50
CA ASN A 13 -14.89 12.85 -2.08
C ASN A 13 -13.49 12.87 -1.45
N GLY A 14 -12.52 12.21 -2.10
CA GLY A 14 -11.13 12.13 -1.62
C GLY A 14 -10.88 11.09 -0.53
N TRP A 15 -11.89 10.30 -0.13
CA TRP A 15 -11.74 9.25 0.87
C TRP A 15 -11.79 7.86 0.25
N LEU A 16 -10.90 6.97 0.69
CA LEU A 16 -10.80 5.58 0.28
C LEU A 16 -10.75 4.65 1.49
N ALA A 17 -11.82 3.89 1.71
CA ALA A 17 -11.89 2.87 2.75
C ALA A 17 -11.25 1.56 2.27
N LEU A 18 -10.23 1.07 2.99
CA LEU A 18 -9.53 -0.17 2.75
C LEU A 18 -9.59 -1.10 3.96
N THR A 19 -9.67 -2.39 3.68
CA THR A 19 -9.52 -3.46 4.66
C THR A 19 -8.33 -4.31 4.26
N LEU A 20 -7.30 -4.36 5.10
CA LEU A 20 -6.17 -5.26 4.96
C LEU A 20 -6.31 -6.42 5.93
N THR A 21 -6.25 -7.64 5.43
CA THR A 21 -6.14 -8.85 6.25
C THR A 21 -4.73 -9.43 6.12
N LEU A 22 -4.02 -9.51 7.25
CA LEU A 22 -2.63 -9.94 7.37
C LEU A 22 -2.58 -11.02 8.43
N ASP A 23 -2.25 -12.27 8.05
CA ASP A 23 -2.13 -13.39 8.99
C ASP A 23 -3.31 -13.51 10.00
N GLY A 24 -4.54 -13.34 9.50
CA GLY A 24 -5.77 -13.38 10.32
C GLY A 24 -6.09 -12.10 11.09
N LYS A 25 -5.19 -11.10 11.12
CA LYS A 25 -5.47 -9.76 11.66
C LYS A 25 -6.08 -8.86 10.60
N THR A 26 -7.12 -8.12 10.96
CA THR A 26 -7.75 -7.14 10.07
C THR A 26 -7.39 -5.72 10.50
N ILE A 27 -7.06 -4.87 9.52
CA ILE A 27 -6.74 -3.45 9.68
C ILE A 27 -7.67 -2.67 8.74
N GLU A 28 -8.43 -1.75 9.31
CA GLU A 28 -9.30 -0.83 8.57
C GLU A 28 -8.61 0.54 8.45
N ILE A 29 -8.61 1.07 7.23
CA ILE A 29 -7.91 2.31 6.85
C ILE A 29 -8.87 3.17 6.03
N ASP A 30 -9.28 4.32 6.56
CA ASP A 30 -10.04 5.33 5.82
C ASP A 30 -9.09 6.42 5.34
N ALA A 31 -8.48 6.21 4.18
CA ALA A 31 -7.41 7.06 3.71
C ALA A 31 -7.91 8.30 2.97
N SER A 32 -7.31 9.46 3.25
CA SER A 32 -7.52 10.69 2.51
C SER A 32 -6.49 10.85 1.38
N ASP A 33 -6.89 11.49 0.29
CA ASP A 33 -6.01 11.92 -0.81
C ASP A 33 -5.26 13.23 -0.51
N VAL A 34 -5.61 13.91 0.58
CA VAL A 34 -4.94 15.09 1.15
C VAL A 34 -4.23 14.69 2.45
N PRO A 35 -2.95 15.08 2.68
CA PRO A 35 -2.15 15.99 1.85
C PRO A 35 -1.46 15.33 0.65
N ASN A 36 -1.60 14.01 0.48
CA ASN A 36 -0.95 13.26 -0.59
C ASN A 36 -1.83 12.11 -1.06
N ASN A 37 -1.81 11.79 -2.36
CA ASN A 37 -2.47 10.61 -2.92
C ASN A 37 -1.74 9.33 -2.46
N PRO A 38 -2.29 8.54 -1.50
CA PRO A 38 -1.60 7.37 -0.98
C PRO A 38 -1.52 6.22 -2.00
N VAL A 39 -2.42 6.16 -2.98
CA VAL A 39 -2.41 5.13 -4.03
C VAL A 39 -1.26 5.36 -5.01
N GLU A 40 -1.04 6.60 -5.44
CA GLU A 40 0.16 7.01 -6.21
C GLU A 40 1.44 6.67 -5.45
N LYS A 41 1.50 7.00 -4.16
CA LYS A 41 2.68 6.70 -3.32
C LYS A 41 2.89 5.20 -3.11
N LEU A 42 1.82 4.41 -3.02
CA LEU A 42 1.90 2.96 -2.96
C LEU A 42 2.51 2.41 -4.27
N ALA A 43 2.07 2.88 -5.43
CA ALA A 43 2.61 2.43 -6.70
C ALA A 43 4.14 2.63 -6.78
N ALA A 44 4.62 3.80 -6.36
CA ALA A 44 6.06 4.07 -6.26
C ALA A 44 6.76 3.15 -5.25
N ALA A 45 6.18 2.96 -4.06
CA ALA A 45 6.77 2.12 -3.02
C ALA A 45 6.89 0.65 -3.44
N ILE A 46 5.86 0.10 -4.09
CA ILE A 46 5.87 -1.28 -4.60
C ILE A 46 6.90 -1.45 -5.71
N GLN A 47 7.05 -0.46 -6.60
CA GLN A 47 8.09 -0.49 -7.63
C GLN A 47 9.50 -0.53 -7.03
N SER A 48 9.78 0.32 -6.04
CA SER A 48 11.07 0.31 -5.33
C SER A 48 11.31 -1.02 -4.63
N ALA A 49 10.33 -1.54 -3.90
CA ALA A 49 10.42 -2.83 -3.19
C ALA A 49 10.64 -4.01 -4.15
N ALA A 50 9.96 -4.02 -5.30
CA ALA A 50 10.15 -5.03 -6.33
C ALA A 50 11.52 -4.93 -7.02
N SER A 51 12.15 -3.75 -6.99
CA SER A 51 13.51 -3.51 -7.48
C SER A 51 14.59 -3.83 -6.45
N GLY A 52 14.23 -4.37 -5.29
CA GLY A 52 15.19 -4.71 -4.23
C GLY A 52 15.62 -3.53 -3.35
N LEU A 53 14.84 -2.45 -3.31
CA LEU A 53 15.08 -1.30 -2.43
C LEU A 53 14.05 -1.22 -1.31
N ASP A 54 14.46 -0.74 -0.15
CA ASP A 54 13.51 -0.42 0.92
C ASP A 54 12.61 0.75 0.50
N ALA A 55 11.34 0.67 0.90
CA ALA A 55 10.35 1.69 0.57
C ALA A 55 9.33 1.87 1.70
N SER A 56 8.68 3.03 1.74
CA SER A 56 7.56 3.26 2.65
C SER A 56 6.47 4.08 1.99
N VAL A 57 5.24 3.90 2.46
CA VAL A 57 4.08 4.70 2.08
C VAL A 57 3.31 5.10 3.34
N TRP A 58 2.77 6.32 3.33
CA TRP A 58 1.88 6.81 4.37
C TRP A 58 0.45 6.85 3.83
N TRP A 59 -0.42 6.09 4.48
CA TRP A 59 -1.86 6.14 4.34
C TRP A 59 -2.39 7.10 5.41
N ASN A 60 -2.60 8.35 5.01
CA ASN A 60 -3.03 9.42 5.91
C ASN A 60 -4.55 9.33 6.18
N LEU A 61 -4.95 9.67 7.41
CA LEU A 61 -6.33 9.70 7.94
C LEU A 61 -6.70 11.11 8.47
N GLU A 62 -5.83 12.09 8.25
CA GLU A 62 -5.84 13.48 8.75
C GLU A 62 -6.22 13.69 10.25
N PRO A 63 -5.25 14.02 11.14
CA PRO A 63 -3.81 13.98 10.96
C PRO A 63 -3.24 12.56 11.11
N ALA A 64 -4.03 11.60 11.58
CA ALA A 64 -3.59 10.25 11.87
C ALA A 64 -3.06 9.52 10.62
N GLY A 65 -2.48 8.34 10.79
CA GLY A 65 -2.20 7.49 9.63
C GLY A 65 -1.47 6.20 9.90
N TYR A 66 -1.48 5.36 8.87
CA TYR A 66 -0.72 4.12 8.83
C TYR A 66 0.52 4.28 7.96
N PHE A 67 1.68 3.94 8.50
CA PHE A 67 2.93 3.87 7.77
C PHE A 67 3.21 2.42 7.42
N MET A 68 3.25 2.11 6.14
CA MET A 68 3.65 0.79 5.64
C MET A 68 5.10 0.86 5.17
N TYR A 69 5.93 -0.04 5.66
CA TYR A 69 7.33 -0.19 5.30
C TYR A 69 7.52 -1.53 4.60
N PHE A 70 8.15 -1.49 3.44
CA PHE A 70 8.56 -2.66 2.66
C PHE A 70 10.09 -2.75 2.75
N GLU A 71 10.58 -3.65 3.58
CA GLU A 71 12.00 -3.81 3.87
C GLU A 71 12.52 -5.08 3.21
N ARG A 72 13.66 -5.00 2.52
CA ARG A 72 14.30 -6.15 1.91
C ARG A 72 15.07 -6.94 2.95
N VAL A 73 14.73 -8.22 3.06
CA VAL A 73 15.41 -9.17 3.95
C VAL A 73 15.89 -10.34 3.09
N LEU A 74 17.12 -10.25 2.59
CA LEU A 74 17.65 -11.19 1.61
C LEU A 74 16.73 -11.28 0.37
N ALA A 75 16.27 -12.48 0.03
CA ALA A 75 15.33 -12.74 -1.07
C ALA A 75 13.86 -12.38 -0.72
N GLU A 76 13.56 -12.11 0.55
CA GLU A 76 12.22 -11.84 1.03
C GLU A 76 11.95 -10.34 1.22
N VAL A 77 10.68 -10.03 1.46
CA VAL A 77 10.18 -8.72 1.84
C VAL A 77 9.53 -8.84 3.19
N ARG A 78 9.87 -7.92 4.09
CA ARG A 78 9.15 -7.68 5.34
C ARG A 78 8.22 -6.50 5.15
N LEU A 79 6.93 -6.71 5.40
CA LEU A 79 5.96 -5.65 5.55
C LEU A 79 5.80 -5.36 7.03
N ARG A 80 6.12 -4.13 7.43
CA ARG A 80 5.83 -3.59 8.77
C ARG A 80 4.82 -2.47 8.64
N ILE A 81 3.80 -2.47 9.48
CA ILE A 81 2.76 -1.44 9.54
C ILE A 81 2.77 -0.81 10.91
N GLU A 82 2.85 0.51 10.95
CA GLU A 82 2.76 1.29 12.17
C GLU A 82 1.61 2.29 12.09
N TYR A 83 1.03 2.64 13.23
CA TYR A 83 -0.02 3.64 13.34
C TYR A 83 0.38 4.79 14.25
N ALA A 84 0.18 6.02 13.79
CA ALA A 84 0.30 7.23 14.62
C ALA A 84 -1.03 7.99 14.62
N GLY A 85 -1.61 8.22 15.80
CA GLY A 85 -2.87 8.95 15.94
C GLY A 85 -2.75 10.47 15.71
N ASP A 86 -1.54 11.02 15.74
CA ASP A 86 -1.26 12.45 15.54
C ASP A 86 -0.48 12.74 14.25
N GLY A 87 -0.32 11.73 13.39
CA GLY A 87 0.43 11.83 12.13
C GLY A 87 1.94 11.85 12.28
N LYS A 88 2.47 11.90 13.51
CA LYS A 88 3.92 11.94 13.73
C LYS A 88 4.48 10.53 13.71
N ARG A 89 5.26 10.21 12.68
CA ARG A 89 5.93 8.92 12.53
C ARG A 89 6.75 8.52 13.77
N SER A 90 7.36 9.48 14.47
CA SER A 90 8.11 9.22 15.72
C SER A 90 7.25 8.70 16.88
N HIS A 91 5.93 8.86 16.81
CA HIS A 91 4.98 8.36 17.81
C HIS A 91 4.25 7.09 17.32
N ALA A 92 4.59 6.60 16.13
CA ALA A 92 3.92 5.46 15.55
C ALA A 92 4.21 4.19 16.37
N LYS A 93 3.18 3.35 16.52
CA LYS A 93 3.27 2.06 17.18
C LYS A 93 3.07 0.96 16.17
N GLU A 94 3.85 -0.12 16.29
CA GLU A 94 3.70 -1.28 15.43
C GLU A 94 2.28 -1.87 15.56
N VAL A 95 1.65 -2.07 14.42
CA VAL A 95 0.33 -2.70 14.28
C VAL A 95 0.49 -4.11 13.75
N ALA A 96 1.36 -4.33 12.77
CA ALA A 96 1.57 -5.64 12.18
C ALA A 96 2.96 -5.75 11.58
N ILE A 97 3.50 -6.96 11.59
CA ILE A 97 4.73 -7.33 10.90
C ILE A 97 4.54 -8.72 10.28
N ILE A 98 4.79 -8.84 8.99
CA ILE A 98 4.81 -10.12 8.28
C ILE A 98 6.01 -10.13 7.33
N GLN A 99 6.50 -11.33 7.01
CA GLN A 99 7.62 -11.52 6.09
C GLN A 99 7.30 -12.64 5.11
N GLY A 100 7.73 -12.48 3.86
CA GLY A 100 7.60 -13.52 2.85
C GLY A 100 8.13 -13.09 1.49
N SER A 101 7.95 -13.95 0.49
CA SER A 101 8.35 -13.67 -0.88
C SER A 101 7.64 -12.45 -1.50
N ASN A 102 8.19 -11.94 -2.61
CA ASN A 102 7.52 -10.94 -3.46
C ASN A 102 6.08 -11.34 -3.81
N ALA A 103 5.84 -12.63 -4.09
CA ALA A 103 4.52 -13.15 -4.43
C ALA A 103 3.55 -13.14 -3.24
N GLN A 104 4.05 -13.26 -2.01
CA GLN A 104 3.24 -13.24 -0.80
C GLN A 104 2.94 -11.82 -0.32
N ILE A 105 3.90 -10.90 -0.45
CA ILE A 105 3.84 -9.55 0.10
C ILE A 105 3.49 -8.49 -0.95
N LEU A 106 4.23 -8.40 -2.06
CA LEU A 106 4.09 -7.30 -3.02
C LEU A 106 2.97 -7.53 -4.05
N LYS A 107 2.79 -8.79 -4.49
CA LYS A 107 1.79 -9.14 -5.51
C LYS A 107 0.34 -8.77 -5.13
N PRO A 108 -0.09 -8.90 -3.86
CA PRO A 108 -1.41 -8.41 -3.42
C PRO A 108 -1.60 -6.91 -3.62
N PHE A 109 -0.61 -6.07 -3.28
CA PHE A 109 -0.67 -4.63 -3.53
C PHE A 109 -0.67 -4.31 -5.03
N TRP A 110 0.12 -5.03 -5.83
CA TRP A 110 0.07 -4.87 -7.29
C TRP A 110 -1.32 -5.21 -7.86
N ARG A 111 -1.98 -6.27 -7.36
CA ARG A 111 -3.35 -6.63 -7.76
C ARG A 111 -4.34 -5.53 -7.38
N PHE A 112 -4.25 -5.00 -6.17
CA PHE A 112 -5.03 -3.85 -5.74
C PHE A 112 -4.85 -2.66 -6.68
N LEU A 113 -3.60 -2.28 -7.01
CA LEU A 113 -3.32 -1.18 -7.94
C LEU A 113 -3.92 -1.42 -9.34
N ARG A 114 -3.87 -2.66 -9.83
CA ARG A 114 -4.47 -3.06 -11.13
C ARG A 114 -5.98 -2.96 -11.11
N GLU A 115 -6.60 -3.41 -10.04
CA GLU A 115 -8.05 -3.36 -9.86
C GLU A 115 -8.51 -1.90 -9.75
N PHE A 116 -7.86 -1.11 -8.88
CA PHE A 116 -8.15 0.31 -8.70
C PHE A 116 -8.01 1.09 -10.01
N GLN A 117 -6.96 0.83 -10.80
CA GLN A 117 -6.78 1.39 -12.16
C GLN A 117 -7.98 1.10 -13.07
N SER A 118 -8.55 -0.10 -13.00
CA SER A 118 -9.62 -0.53 -13.91
C SER A 118 -10.94 0.24 -13.74
N HIS A 119 -11.12 0.91 -12.59
CA HIS A 119 -12.29 1.73 -12.31
C HIS A 119 -12.15 3.18 -12.78
N SER A 120 -10.94 3.63 -13.13
CA SER A 120 -10.68 4.97 -13.71
C SER A 120 -11.35 6.11 -12.93
N TYR A 121 -11.18 6.11 -11.60
CA TYR A 121 -11.66 7.18 -10.73
C TYR A 121 -11.07 8.54 -11.12
N VAL A 122 -11.88 9.59 -10.97
CA VAL A 122 -11.51 10.97 -11.26
C VAL A 122 -12.03 11.89 -10.16
N GLU A 123 -11.55 13.13 -10.15
CA GLU A 123 -12.05 14.19 -9.29
C GLU A 123 -13.59 14.37 -9.40
N PRO A 124 -14.31 14.63 -8.30
CA PRO A 124 -13.80 14.89 -6.94
C PRO A 124 -13.59 13.61 -6.10
N HIS A 125 -13.73 12.42 -6.68
CA HIS A 125 -13.73 11.18 -5.90
C HIS A 125 -12.32 10.70 -5.59
N TRP A 126 -11.41 10.78 -6.55
CA TRP A 126 -10.00 10.49 -6.37
C TRP A 126 -9.16 11.15 -7.47
N PRO A 127 -7.96 11.67 -7.17
CA PRO A 127 -7.07 12.24 -8.16
C PRO A 127 -6.45 11.17 -9.08
N ASP A 128 -6.04 11.60 -10.28
CA ASP A 128 -5.34 10.74 -11.23
C ASP A 128 -4.09 10.11 -10.61
N VAL A 129 -3.81 8.86 -11.00
CA VAL A 129 -2.65 8.09 -10.58
C VAL A 129 -1.82 7.71 -11.80
N ASP A 130 -0.50 7.94 -11.75
CA ASP A 130 0.41 7.48 -12.80
C ASP A 130 0.63 5.96 -12.74
N TYR A 131 -0.18 5.24 -13.52
CA TYR A 131 -0.10 3.80 -13.67
C TYR A 131 0.96 3.32 -14.66
N GLY A 132 1.76 4.19 -15.28
CA GLY A 132 2.83 3.79 -16.20
C GLY A 132 3.80 2.77 -15.58
N ARG A 133 3.95 2.82 -14.25
CA ARG A 133 4.81 1.96 -13.44
C ARG A 133 4.26 0.54 -13.23
N ILE A 134 2.95 0.32 -13.40
CA ILE A 134 2.29 -0.96 -13.09
C ILE A 134 2.83 -2.12 -13.93
N GLN A 135 3.11 -1.89 -15.22
CA GLN A 135 3.65 -2.93 -16.10
C GLN A 135 5.08 -3.30 -15.69
N GLN A 136 5.87 -2.30 -15.30
CA GLN A 136 7.22 -2.51 -14.80
C GLN A 136 7.22 -3.30 -13.48
N ILE A 137 6.28 -3.00 -12.57
CA ILE A 137 6.10 -3.78 -11.33
C ILE A 137 5.81 -5.24 -11.68
N LYS A 138 4.90 -5.51 -12.62
CA LYS A 138 4.59 -6.89 -13.03
C LYS A 138 5.85 -7.64 -13.47
N PHE A 139 6.64 -7.03 -14.36
CA PHE A 139 7.89 -7.63 -14.84
C PHE A 139 8.87 -7.93 -13.70
N LEU A 140 9.06 -6.99 -12.76
CA LEU A 140 9.94 -7.16 -11.61
C LEU A 140 9.47 -8.26 -10.63
N LEU A 141 8.16 -8.46 -10.53
CA LEU A 141 7.57 -9.51 -9.69
C LEU A 141 7.58 -10.89 -10.35
N GLU A 142 7.67 -10.97 -11.68
CA GLU A 142 7.70 -12.22 -12.46
C GLU A 142 9.11 -12.65 -12.87
N GLY A 143 10.07 -11.71 -12.95
CA GLY A 143 11.45 -11.94 -13.36
C GLY A 143 12.44 -12.26 -12.23
N ASN A 144 11.96 -12.40 -10.99
CA ASN A 144 12.75 -12.73 -9.80
C ASN A 144 12.29 -14.04 -9.15
#